data_AF-A0A348WP48-F1
#
_entry.id   AF-A0A348WP48-F1
#
_cell.length_a   1.000
_cell.length_b   1.000
_cell.length_c   1.000
_cell.angle_alpha   90.00
_cell.angle_beta   90.00
_cell.angle_gamma   90.00
#
_symmetry.space_group_name_H-M   'P 1'
#
loop_
_entity.id
_entity.type
_entity.pdbx_description
1 polymer ?
#
loop_
_entity_poly.entity_id
_entity_poly.type
_entity_poly.pdbx_seq_one_letter_code
_entity_poly.pdbx_strand_id
1 'polypeptide(L)'
;MPESSRAIQFERSANDVYVSVLKSAKDTTAEQIKTAFEMSRFAEALLVDENVFEQVIKNFKQWQLSEQTPSSRYSERIATLEDARLYVIISDDHMTATLSCDAAQGGTPIERQDVLEALKGAGVVAGIKRKMVDKVINHAQNVEPGSHFDAIIARGVTAKNGHNAWFERLVDDARQRVLRPQAREDGTVDMRDLGEQVTVLEGDPLLRK
;
A
#
# COMPACT_ATOMS: atom_id res chain seq x y z
N MET A 1 -33.71 -15.45 21.91
CA MET A 1 -33.55 -16.33 20.74
C MET A 1 -34.93 -16.56 20.12
N PRO A 2 -35.37 -15.75 19.14
CA PRO A 2 -36.69 -15.93 18.53
C PRO A 2 -36.61 -16.56 17.13
N GLU A 3 -37.62 -17.37 16.82
CA GLU A 3 -37.80 -18.23 15.63
C GLU A 3 -37.97 -17.49 14.29
N SER A 4 -37.84 -16.16 14.25
CA SER A 4 -37.98 -15.36 13.02
C SER A 4 -36.78 -15.49 12.07
N SER A 5 -35.66 -16.02 12.54
CA SER A 5 -34.40 -16.17 11.79
C SER A 5 -34.39 -17.32 10.76
N ARG A 6 -35.49 -18.06 10.61
CA ARG A 6 -35.62 -19.13 9.60
C ARG A 6 -36.39 -18.73 8.35
N ALA A 7 -37.07 -17.59 8.32
CA ALA A 7 -37.95 -17.19 7.20
C ALA A 7 -37.21 -16.48 6.05
N ILE A 8 -36.13 -15.77 6.36
CA ILE A 8 -35.32 -15.01 5.41
C ILE A 8 -33.88 -15.53 5.50
N GLN A 9 -33.38 -16.10 4.41
CA GLN A 9 -32.00 -16.57 4.31
C GLN A 9 -31.28 -15.78 3.24
N PHE A 10 -30.09 -15.28 3.56
CA PHE A 10 -29.21 -14.67 2.58
C PHE A 10 -28.18 -15.72 2.14
N GLU A 11 -28.18 -16.04 0.86
CA GLU A 11 -27.21 -16.94 0.26
C GLU A 11 -26.31 -16.15 -0.68
N ARG A 12 -25.00 -16.36 -0.55
CA ARG A 12 -24.02 -15.85 -1.50
C ARG A 12 -23.87 -16.89 -2.61
N SER A 13 -24.10 -16.48 -3.85
CA SER A 13 -23.77 -17.26 -5.03
C SER A 13 -22.77 -16.46 -5.86
N ALA A 14 -21.51 -16.93 -5.88
CA ALA A 14 -20.37 -16.22 -6.49
C ALA A 14 -20.18 -14.79 -5.93
N ASN A 15 -20.39 -13.77 -6.77
CA ASN A 15 -20.31 -12.36 -6.40
C ASN A 15 -21.69 -11.74 -6.12
N ASP A 16 -22.77 -12.51 -6.21
CA ASP A 16 -24.12 -12.00 -6.02
C ASP A 16 -24.71 -12.52 -4.70
N VAL A 17 -25.37 -11.64 -3.95
CA VAL A 17 -26.12 -11.97 -2.74
C VAL A 17 -27.59 -12.12 -3.11
N TYR A 18 -28.14 -13.29 -2.82
CA TYR A 18 -29.54 -13.62 -3.04
C TYR A 18 -30.28 -13.62 -1.70
N VAL A 19 -31.47 -13.05 -1.68
CA VAL A 19 -32.42 -13.21 -0.57
C VAL A 19 -33.38 -14.33 -0.90
N SER A 20 -33.46 -15.33 -0.03
CA SER A 20 -34.43 -16.42 -0.07
C SER A 20 -35.50 -16.21 0.99
N VAL A 21 -36.74 -15.99 0.57
CA VAL A 21 -37.88 -15.78 1.47
C VAL A 21 -38.82 -16.98 1.39
N LEU A 22 -39.19 -17.53 2.55
CA LEU A 22 -40.19 -18.58 2.68
C LEU A 22 -41.60 -18.01 2.53
N LYS A 23 -42.44 -18.68 1.72
CA LYS A 23 -43.84 -18.30 1.48
C LYS A 23 -44.70 -18.17 2.75
N SER A 24 -44.32 -18.84 3.84
CA SER A 24 -45.05 -18.79 5.11
C SER A 24 -44.92 -17.45 5.86
N ALA A 25 -44.07 -16.53 5.41
CA ALA A 25 -43.94 -15.19 6.00
C ALA A 25 -45.05 -14.27 5.44
N LYS A 26 -46.13 -14.08 6.21
CA LYS A 26 -47.30 -13.31 5.79
C LYS A 26 -47.14 -11.78 5.84
N ASP A 27 -46.08 -11.26 6.48
CA ASP A 27 -45.89 -9.82 6.73
C ASP A 27 -44.42 -9.39 6.61
N THR A 28 -43.77 -9.71 5.48
CA THR A 28 -42.41 -9.23 5.22
C THR A 28 -42.45 -7.84 4.57
N THR A 29 -42.11 -6.81 5.35
CA THR A 29 -42.00 -5.42 4.90
C THR A 29 -40.59 -5.11 4.40
N ALA A 30 -40.43 -4.13 3.49
CA ALA A 30 -39.13 -3.75 2.93
C ALA A 30 -38.12 -3.39 4.03
N GLU A 31 -38.61 -2.72 5.07
CA GLU A 31 -37.86 -2.35 6.28
C GLU A 31 -37.31 -3.58 7.02
N GLN A 32 -38.07 -4.67 7.10
CA GLN A 32 -37.59 -5.89 7.76
C GLN A 32 -36.49 -6.58 6.97
N ILE A 33 -36.58 -6.57 5.63
CA ILE A 33 -35.53 -7.12 4.76
C ILE A 33 -34.27 -6.25 4.87
N LYS A 34 -34.44 -4.92 4.91
CA LYS A 34 -33.34 -3.97 5.10
C LYS A 34 -32.63 -4.18 6.44
N THR A 35 -33.38 -4.24 7.54
CA THR A 35 -32.79 -4.51 8.87
C THR A 35 -32.14 -5.89 8.94
N ALA A 36 -32.75 -6.91 8.30
CA ALA A 36 -32.17 -8.25 8.24
C ALA A 36 -30.89 -8.28 7.38
N PHE A 37 -30.79 -7.45 6.35
CA PHE A 37 -29.60 -7.29 5.52
C PHE A 37 -28.47 -6.57 6.27
N GLU A 38 -28.79 -5.48 6.98
CA GLU A 38 -27.85 -4.75 7.84
C GLU A 38 -27.32 -5.60 9.01
N MET A 39 -28.15 -6.49 9.56
CA MET A 39 -27.73 -7.45 10.60
C MET A 39 -26.98 -8.67 10.03
N SER A 40 -26.96 -8.84 8.71
CA SER A 40 -26.30 -9.96 8.05
C SER A 40 -24.82 -9.67 7.81
N ARG A 41 -24.06 -10.74 7.57
CA ARG A 41 -22.63 -10.68 7.18
C ARG A 41 -22.37 -9.98 5.82
N PHE A 42 -23.42 -9.50 5.16
CA PHE A 42 -23.37 -8.87 3.84
C PHE A 42 -23.74 -7.38 3.91
N ALA A 43 -23.76 -6.77 5.11
CA ALA A 43 -24.09 -5.36 5.30
C ALA A 43 -23.24 -4.40 4.45
N GLU A 44 -22.03 -4.80 4.08
CA GLU A 44 -21.08 -4.01 3.28
C GLU A 44 -21.18 -4.28 1.76
N ALA A 45 -22.12 -5.11 1.33
CA ALA A 45 -22.30 -5.43 -0.09
C ALA A 45 -23.07 -4.32 -0.83
N LEU A 46 -22.70 -4.07 -2.08
CA LEU A 46 -23.32 -3.04 -2.91
C LEU A 46 -24.74 -3.46 -3.32
N LEU A 47 -25.75 -2.70 -2.91
CA LEU A 47 -27.13 -2.94 -3.35
C LEU A 47 -27.25 -2.76 -4.87
N VAL A 48 -27.98 -3.66 -5.54
CA VAL A 48 -28.16 -3.60 -7.01
C VAL A 48 -28.92 -2.33 -7.42
N ASP A 49 -29.87 -1.88 -6.59
CA ASP A 49 -30.64 -0.63 -6.73
C ASP A 49 -31.05 -0.12 -5.32
N GLU A 50 -31.40 1.16 -5.19
CA GLU A 50 -31.96 1.69 -3.93
C GLU A 50 -33.31 1.05 -3.57
N ASN A 51 -34.09 0.62 -4.59
CA ASN A 51 -35.44 0.08 -4.44
C ASN A 51 -35.51 -1.45 -4.53
N VAL A 52 -34.39 -2.17 -4.42
CA VAL A 52 -34.41 -3.64 -4.56
C VAL A 52 -35.35 -4.29 -3.56
N PHE A 53 -35.40 -3.78 -2.33
CA PHE A 53 -36.29 -4.32 -1.30
C PHE A 53 -37.79 -4.20 -1.67
N GLU A 54 -38.19 -3.13 -2.36
CA GLU A 54 -39.56 -2.97 -2.84
C GLU A 54 -39.85 -3.86 -4.04
N GLN A 55 -38.89 -4.01 -4.95
CA GLN A 55 -39.00 -4.92 -6.09
C GLN A 55 -39.13 -6.37 -5.65
N VAL A 56 -38.30 -6.79 -4.69
CA VAL A 56 -38.36 -8.14 -4.09
C VAL A 56 -39.73 -8.43 -3.50
N ILE A 57 -40.36 -7.47 -2.82
CA ILE A 57 -41.69 -7.66 -2.24
C ILE A 57 -42.77 -7.69 -3.33
N LYS A 58 -42.65 -6.85 -4.35
CA LYS A 58 -43.58 -6.84 -5.48
C LYS A 58 -43.53 -8.18 -6.23
N ASN A 59 -42.33 -8.67 -6.51
CA ASN A 59 -42.11 -9.93 -7.20
C ASN A 59 -42.51 -11.12 -6.30
N PHE A 60 -42.21 -11.07 -5.00
CA PHE A 60 -42.66 -12.07 -4.02
C PHE A 60 -44.19 -12.15 -3.96
N LYS A 61 -44.90 -11.02 -3.91
CA LYS A 61 -46.38 -11.00 -3.93
C LYS A 61 -46.96 -11.58 -5.21
N GLN A 62 -46.35 -11.29 -6.37
CA GLN A 62 -46.75 -11.88 -7.65
C GLN A 62 -46.52 -13.39 -7.68
N TRP A 63 -45.36 -13.84 -7.19
CA TRP A 63 -45.00 -15.26 -7.13
C TRP A 63 -45.88 -16.04 -6.13
N GLN A 64 -46.25 -15.43 -5.01
CA GLN A 64 -47.15 -16.00 -4.02
C GLN A 64 -48.57 -16.26 -4.59
N LEU A 65 -49.01 -15.46 -5.57
CA LEU A 65 -50.26 -15.68 -6.30
C LEU A 65 -50.18 -16.84 -7.30
N SER A 66 -49.00 -17.11 -7.88
CA SER A 66 -48.84 -18.13 -8.93
C SER A 66 -48.55 -19.54 -8.39
N GLU A 67 -47.93 -19.68 -7.22
CA GLU A 67 -47.60 -20.99 -6.64
C GLU A 67 -48.51 -21.38 -5.48
N GLN A 68 -48.89 -22.66 -5.37
CA GLN A 68 -49.74 -23.18 -4.29
C GLN A 68 -48.97 -23.93 -3.20
N THR A 69 -47.72 -24.32 -3.43
CA THR A 69 -46.91 -25.08 -2.47
C THR A 69 -46.42 -24.18 -1.31
N PRO A 70 -46.62 -24.54 -0.03
CA PRO A 70 -46.16 -23.77 1.12
C PRO A 70 -44.64 -23.86 1.37
N SER A 71 -43.97 -24.84 0.76
CA SER A 71 -42.54 -25.14 0.97
C SER A 71 -41.60 -24.46 -0.02
N SER A 72 -42.12 -23.80 -1.06
CA SER A 72 -41.29 -23.12 -2.04
C SER A 72 -40.64 -21.87 -1.46
N ARG A 73 -39.46 -21.53 -1.95
CA ARG A 73 -38.71 -20.33 -1.58
C ARG A 73 -38.55 -19.44 -2.81
N TYR A 74 -38.83 -18.16 -2.63
CA TYR A 74 -38.55 -17.16 -3.65
C TYR A 74 -37.13 -16.64 -3.44
N SER A 75 -36.29 -16.72 -4.48
CA SER A 75 -34.94 -16.18 -4.47
C SER A 75 -34.76 -15.06 -5.49
N GLU A 76 -34.23 -13.93 -5.06
CA GLU A 76 -33.91 -12.80 -5.95
C GLU A 76 -32.59 -12.15 -5.55
N ARG A 77 -31.87 -11.61 -6.53
CA ARG A 77 -30.58 -10.96 -6.32
C ARG A 77 -30.79 -9.58 -5.70
N ILE A 78 -30.14 -9.33 -4.56
CA ILE A 78 -30.29 -8.08 -3.81
C ILE A 78 -29.05 -7.19 -3.77
N ALA A 79 -27.86 -7.80 -3.80
CA ALA A 79 -26.60 -7.07 -3.72
C ALA A 79 -25.52 -7.78 -4.53
N THR A 80 -24.50 -7.02 -4.93
CA THR A 80 -23.29 -7.50 -5.59
C THR A 80 -22.11 -7.25 -4.65
N LEU A 81 -21.18 -8.19 -4.63
CA LEU A 81 -19.93 -8.13 -3.88
C LEU A 81 -18.86 -7.70 -4.87
N GLU A 82 -18.26 -6.54 -4.63
CA GLU A 82 -17.08 -6.11 -5.39
C GLU A 82 -15.82 -6.37 -4.57
N ASP A 83 -14.89 -7.10 -5.19
CA ASP A 83 -13.56 -7.33 -4.64
C ASP A 83 -12.73 -6.04 -4.68
N ALA A 84 -11.85 -5.87 -3.70
CA ALA A 84 -10.95 -4.74 -3.68
C ALA A 84 -10.03 -4.77 -4.91
N ARG A 85 -9.87 -3.60 -5.54
CA ARG A 85 -8.94 -3.43 -6.67
C ARG A 85 -7.77 -2.58 -6.23
N LEU A 86 -6.62 -2.87 -6.81
CA LEU A 86 -5.38 -2.18 -6.50
C LEU A 86 -4.64 -1.89 -7.80
N TYR A 87 -4.09 -0.69 -7.88
CA TYR A 87 -3.32 -0.20 -9.02
C TYR A 87 -2.06 0.46 -8.51
N VAL A 88 -0.94 0.22 -9.19
CA VAL A 88 0.33 0.86 -8.87
C VAL A 88 0.61 1.91 -9.92
N ILE A 89 0.73 3.16 -9.49
CA ILE A 89 1.08 4.31 -10.32
C ILE A 89 2.53 4.66 -10.01
N ILE A 90 3.39 4.56 -11.02
CA ILE A 90 4.79 4.96 -10.93
C ILE A 90 4.91 6.37 -11.50
N SER A 91 5.55 7.25 -10.75
CA SER A 91 5.85 8.62 -11.20
C SER A 91 6.84 8.58 -12.37
N ASP A 92 6.78 9.59 -13.25
CA ASP A 92 7.65 9.73 -14.44
C ASP A 92 9.15 9.76 -14.07
N ASP A 93 9.46 10.24 -12.87
CA ASP A 93 10.82 10.23 -12.31
C ASP A 93 11.31 8.83 -11.90
N HIS A 94 10.46 7.80 -11.95
CA HIS A 94 10.69 6.45 -11.44
C HIS A 94 11.19 6.41 -9.98
N MET A 95 10.99 7.48 -9.22
CA MET A 95 11.47 7.62 -7.84
C MET A 95 10.36 7.47 -6.81
N THR A 96 9.08 7.46 -7.24
CA THR A 96 7.95 7.29 -6.33
C THR A 96 6.96 6.28 -6.90
N ALA A 97 6.53 5.33 -6.06
CA ALA A 97 5.42 4.44 -6.37
C ALA A 97 4.24 4.72 -5.43
N THR A 98 3.13 5.11 -6.04
CA THR A 98 1.85 5.34 -5.37
C THR A 98 0.98 4.11 -5.60
N LEU A 99 0.42 3.58 -4.53
CA LEU A 99 -0.63 2.56 -4.60
C LEU A 99 -1.97 3.28 -4.51
N SER A 100 -2.81 3.00 -5.50
CA SER A 100 -4.17 3.46 -5.59
C SER A 100 -5.06 2.24 -5.31
N CYS A 101 -5.90 2.34 -4.30
CA CYS A 101 -6.72 1.23 -3.80
C CYS A 101 -8.19 1.60 -3.80
N ASP A 102 -9.00 0.69 -4.32
CA ASP A 102 -10.45 0.69 -4.18
C ASP A 102 -10.81 -0.29 -3.07
N ALA A 103 -11.48 0.19 -2.02
CA ALA A 103 -11.91 -0.65 -0.90
C ALA A 103 -12.94 -1.70 -1.35
N ALA A 104 -12.86 -2.92 -0.80
CA ALA A 104 -13.83 -3.97 -1.09
C ALA A 104 -15.24 -3.57 -0.62
N GLN A 105 -16.25 -3.93 -1.39
CA GLN A 105 -17.67 -3.82 -1.01
C GLN A 105 -18.24 -5.21 -0.76
N GLY A 106 -17.98 -5.74 0.45
CA GLY A 106 -18.36 -7.09 0.86
C GLY A 106 -17.58 -8.23 0.19
N GLY A 107 -16.71 -7.92 -0.78
CA GLY A 107 -15.80 -8.85 -1.42
C GLY A 107 -14.56 -9.20 -0.59
N THR A 108 -13.53 -9.70 -1.27
CA THR A 108 -12.27 -10.11 -0.62
C THR A 108 -11.44 -8.88 -0.24
N PRO A 109 -10.97 -8.76 1.02
CA PRO A 109 -10.11 -7.66 1.43
C PRO A 109 -8.71 -7.78 0.79
N ILE A 110 -8.02 -6.65 0.64
CA ILE A 110 -6.64 -6.63 0.13
C ILE A 110 -5.71 -7.29 1.13
N GLU A 111 -4.98 -8.34 0.72
CA GLU A 111 -3.93 -8.93 1.52
C GLU A 111 -2.54 -8.37 1.19
N ARG A 112 -1.59 -8.62 2.09
CA ARG A 112 -0.19 -8.24 1.90
C ARG A 112 0.41 -8.89 0.64
N GLN A 113 0.00 -10.12 0.32
CA GLN A 113 0.51 -10.84 -0.84
C GLN A 113 0.10 -10.13 -2.13
N ASP A 114 -1.18 -9.75 -2.25
CA ASP A 114 -1.71 -9.04 -3.41
C ASP A 114 -0.96 -7.72 -3.68
N VAL A 115 -0.72 -6.94 -2.62
CA VAL A 115 0.05 -5.70 -2.73
C VAL A 115 1.48 -5.97 -3.22
N LEU A 116 2.12 -7.02 -2.71
CA LEU A 116 3.50 -7.35 -3.09
C LEU A 116 3.58 -7.86 -4.54
N GLU A 117 2.63 -8.68 -4.97
CA GLU A 117 2.53 -9.17 -6.34
C GLU A 117 2.29 -8.04 -7.32
N ALA A 118 1.42 -7.09 -6.98
CA ALA A 118 1.16 -5.93 -7.80
C ALA A 118 2.35 -4.98 -7.90
N LEU A 119 3.05 -4.72 -6.79
CA LEU A 119 4.29 -3.94 -6.79
C LEU A 119 5.35 -4.62 -7.65
N LYS A 120 5.46 -5.95 -7.58
CA LYS A 120 6.39 -6.74 -8.39
C LYS A 120 6.01 -6.70 -9.87
N GLY A 121 4.72 -6.82 -10.20
CA GLY A 121 4.20 -6.69 -11.56
C GLY A 121 4.44 -5.31 -12.17
N ALA A 122 4.40 -4.26 -11.34
CA ALA A 122 4.75 -2.90 -11.73
C ALA A 122 6.27 -2.63 -11.82
N GLY A 123 7.12 -3.59 -11.43
CA GLY A 123 8.58 -3.45 -11.48
C GLY A 123 9.22 -2.75 -10.27
N VAL A 124 8.49 -2.58 -9.17
CA VAL A 124 8.99 -1.97 -7.93
C VAL A 124 9.73 -3.02 -7.10
N VAL A 125 11.07 -3.07 -7.21
CA VAL A 125 11.91 -4.07 -6.51
C VAL A 125 12.51 -3.54 -5.21
N ALA A 126 12.75 -2.22 -5.12
CA ALA A 126 13.47 -1.60 -4.00
C ALA A 126 12.71 -0.38 -3.45
N GLY A 127 12.98 -0.03 -2.19
CA GLY A 127 12.39 1.15 -1.54
C GLY A 127 11.00 0.95 -0.93
N ILE A 128 10.49 -0.28 -0.87
CA ILE A 128 9.19 -0.63 -0.27
C ILE A 128 9.24 -0.46 1.25
N LYS A 129 8.39 0.43 1.79
CA LYS A 129 8.28 0.63 3.23
C LYS A 129 7.26 -0.35 3.84
N ARG A 130 7.73 -1.41 4.49
CA ARG A 130 6.87 -2.43 5.15
C ARG A 130 5.78 -1.83 6.04
N LYS A 131 6.17 -0.88 6.91
CA LYS A 131 5.22 -0.16 7.80
C LYS A 131 4.11 0.59 7.04
N MET A 132 4.40 1.04 5.82
CA MET A 132 3.43 1.76 5.01
C MET A 132 2.44 0.78 4.37
N VAL A 133 2.89 -0.40 3.93
CA VAL A 133 2.00 -1.48 3.47
C VAL A 133 1.01 -1.87 4.58
N ASP A 134 1.50 -2.06 5.81
CA ASP A 134 0.64 -2.38 6.96
C ASP A 134 -0.40 -1.28 7.22
N LYS A 135 0.02 0.00 7.13
CA LYS A 135 -0.90 1.14 7.28
C LYS A 135 -1.95 1.19 6.19
N VAL A 136 -1.58 0.89 4.95
CA VAL A 136 -2.50 0.88 3.81
C VAL A 136 -3.54 -0.22 3.98
N ILE A 137 -3.14 -1.42 4.38
CA ILE A 137 -4.07 -2.52 4.65
C ILE A 137 -5.02 -2.17 5.79
N ASN A 138 -4.50 -1.64 6.90
CA ASN A 138 -5.33 -1.20 8.01
C ASN A 138 -6.26 -0.05 7.61
N HIS A 139 -5.83 0.83 6.72
CA HIS A 139 -6.66 1.91 6.21
C HIS A 139 -7.77 1.36 5.32
N ALA A 140 -7.45 0.44 4.39
CA ALA A 140 -8.43 -0.22 3.54
C ALA A 140 -9.55 -0.92 4.32
N GLN A 141 -9.24 -1.47 5.50
CA GLN A 141 -10.21 -2.12 6.39
C GLN A 141 -11.09 -1.15 7.19
N ASN A 142 -10.65 0.09 7.40
CA ASN A 142 -11.39 1.08 8.20
C ASN A 142 -12.12 2.11 7.35
N VAL A 143 -11.82 2.18 6.06
CA VAL A 143 -12.42 3.12 5.11
C VAL A 143 -13.80 2.60 4.70
N GLU A 144 -14.70 3.52 4.36
CA GLU A 144 -16.04 3.19 3.90
C GLU A 144 -15.99 2.27 2.67
N PRO A 145 -16.82 1.21 2.61
CA PRO A 145 -16.83 0.27 1.49
C PRO A 145 -16.97 0.97 0.12
N GLY A 146 -16.02 0.72 -0.78
CA GLY A 146 -15.96 1.34 -2.12
C GLY A 146 -15.44 2.76 -2.19
N SER A 147 -14.90 3.29 -1.09
CA SER A 147 -14.10 4.51 -1.17
C SER A 147 -12.73 4.22 -1.80
N HIS A 148 -12.20 5.25 -2.44
CA HIS A 148 -10.93 5.24 -3.16
C HIS A 148 -9.89 6.03 -2.36
N PHE A 149 -8.68 5.47 -2.24
CA PHE A 149 -7.59 6.19 -1.60
C PHE A 149 -6.23 5.90 -2.23
N ASP A 150 -5.35 6.90 -2.17
CA ASP A 150 -3.99 6.84 -2.68
C ASP A 150 -2.97 6.93 -1.55
N ALA A 151 -1.94 6.09 -1.62
CA ALA A 151 -0.85 6.08 -0.65
C ALA A 151 0.51 5.82 -1.29
N ILE A 152 1.52 6.61 -0.92
CA ILE A 152 2.90 6.40 -1.38
C ILE A 152 3.53 5.24 -0.60
N ILE A 153 3.86 4.14 -1.28
CA ILE A 153 4.36 2.91 -0.65
C ILE A 153 5.88 2.75 -0.81
N ALA A 154 6.42 3.19 -1.93
CA ALA A 154 7.85 3.12 -2.20
C ALA A 154 8.42 4.47 -2.62
N ARG A 155 9.64 4.74 -2.17
CA ARG A 155 10.40 5.92 -2.57
C ARG A 155 11.84 5.51 -2.86
N GLY A 156 12.32 5.91 -4.02
CA GLY A 156 13.70 5.78 -4.45
C GLY A 156 14.64 6.57 -3.56
N VAL A 157 15.89 6.11 -3.47
CA VAL A 157 16.97 6.82 -2.79
C VAL A 157 17.83 7.46 -3.86
N THR A 158 18.05 8.77 -3.75
CA THR A 158 18.91 9.48 -4.68
C THR A 158 20.34 8.99 -4.56
N ALA A 159 21.05 8.91 -5.69
CA ALA A 159 22.47 8.65 -5.68
C ALA A 159 23.18 9.73 -4.85
N LYS A 160 24.03 9.30 -3.92
CA LYS A 160 24.90 10.20 -3.18
C LYS A 160 26.25 10.21 -3.90
N ASN A 161 26.71 11.41 -4.26
CA ASN A 161 28.04 11.57 -4.82
C ASN A 161 29.08 11.01 -3.83
N GLY A 162 30.01 10.21 -4.35
CA GLY A 162 31.19 9.81 -3.60
C GLY A 162 32.03 11.04 -3.27
N HIS A 163 32.69 11.02 -2.12
CA HIS A 163 33.72 12.00 -1.82
C HIS A 163 35.04 11.46 -2.34
N ASN A 164 35.78 12.29 -3.08
CA ASN A 164 37.15 11.94 -3.46
C ASN A 164 37.97 11.71 -2.19
N ALA A 165 38.76 10.63 -2.16
CA ALA A 165 39.76 10.47 -1.13
C ALA A 165 40.80 11.59 -1.31
N TRP A 166 41.03 12.37 -0.26
CA TRP A 166 42.14 13.31 -0.20
C TRP A 166 43.24 12.66 0.63
N PHE A 167 44.48 12.88 0.23
CA PHE A 167 45.64 12.42 0.97
C PHE A 167 46.43 13.66 1.38
N GLU A 168 46.61 13.84 2.67
CA GLU A 168 47.50 14.85 3.23
C GLU A 168 48.93 14.31 3.19
N ARG A 169 49.85 15.09 2.62
CA ARG A 169 51.27 14.76 2.61
C ARG A 169 51.87 15.12 3.96
N LEU A 170 52.39 14.12 4.67
CA LEU A 170 53.07 14.32 5.96
C LEU A 170 54.54 14.68 5.77
N VAL A 171 55.08 14.46 4.57
CA VAL A 171 56.48 14.72 4.23
C VAL A 171 56.55 15.73 3.08
N ASP A 172 57.37 16.76 3.29
CA ASP A 172 57.65 17.78 2.29
C ASP A 172 58.39 17.20 1.09
N ASP A 173 58.00 17.63 -0.12
CA ASP A 173 58.74 17.28 -1.32
C ASP A 173 60.12 17.94 -1.29
N ALA A 174 61.18 17.17 -1.52
CA ALA A 174 62.52 17.72 -1.69
C ALA A 174 62.53 18.81 -2.79
N ARG A 175 61.71 18.67 -3.84
CA ARG A 175 61.61 19.67 -4.93
C ARG A 175 60.93 20.97 -4.51
N GLN A 176 59.99 20.92 -3.56
CA GLN A 176 59.31 22.13 -3.05
C GLN A 176 60.17 22.88 -2.03
N ARG A 177 61.03 22.15 -1.29
CA ARG A 177 61.95 22.72 -0.30
C ARG A 177 63.24 23.29 -0.89
N VAL A 178 63.77 22.71 -1.97
CA VAL A 178 64.99 23.21 -2.66
C VAL A 178 64.88 24.70 -3.07
N LEU A 179 63.68 25.25 -3.16
CA LEU A 179 63.44 26.66 -3.48
C LEU A 179 63.25 27.56 -2.24
N ARG A 180 63.48 27.06 -1.02
CA ARG A 180 63.33 27.80 0.24
C ARG A 180 64.68 27.96 0.95
N PRO A 181 65.36 29.11 0.81
CA PRO A 181 66.62 29.39 1.51
C PRO A 181 66.43 29.42 3.04
N GLN A 182 67.49 29.09 3.78
CA GLN A 182 67.42 28.99 5.25
C GLN A 182 67.53 30.38 5.91
N ALA A 183 66.73 30.62 6.93
CA ALA A 183 66.84 31.82 7.77
C ALA A 183 67.89 31.60 8.85
N ARG A 184 68.81 32.56 9.01
CA ARG A 184 69.78 32.63 10.11
C ARG A 184 69.11 33.21 11.35
N GLU A 185 69.73 32.99 12.52
CA GLU A 185 69.22 33.47 13.81
C GLU A 185 69.02 35.00 13.87
N ASP A 186 69.81 35.74 13.09
CA ASP A 186 69.70 37.21 12.94
C ASP A 186 68.56 37.65 11.98
N GLY A 187 67.74 36.74 11.49
CA GLY A 187 66.64 37.02 10.55
C GLY A 187 67.07 37.28 9.10
N THR A 188 68.36 37.16 8.79
CA THR A 188 68.88 37.19 7.41
C THR A 188 68.74 35.83 6.74
N VAL A 189 68.48 35.80 5.43
CA VAL A 189 68.24 34.57 4.67
C VAL A 189 69.48 34.22 3.85
N ASP A 190 69.98 32.99 4.00
CA ASP A 190 71.13 32.50 3.23
C ASP A 190 70.68 31.89 1.89
N MET A 191 70.94 32.61 0.80
CA MET A 191 70.56 32.20 -0.56
C MET A 191 71.43 31.09 -1.14
N ARG A 192 72.51 30.67 -0.46
CA ARG A 192 73.40 29.59 -0.90
C ARG A 192 73.12 28.27 -0.21
N ASP A 193 72.46 28.30 0.95
CA ASP A 193 72.08 27.12 1.71
C ASP A 193 70.58 26.84 1.56
N LEU A 194 70.28 25.70 0.93
CA LEU A 194 68.93 25.24 0.61
C LEU A 194 68.42 24.18 1.61
N GLY A 195 69.20 23.90 2.67
CA GLY A 195 68.89 22.93 3.72
C GLY A 195 69.22 21.48 3.35
N GLU A 196 69.03 20.58 4.31
CA GLU A 196 69.33 19.14 4.18
C GLU A 196 68.21 18.36 3.46
N GLN A 197 68.60 17.26 2.81
CA GLN A 197 67.66 16.37 2.13
C GLN A 197 66.84 15.57 3.15
N VAL A 198 65.51 15.66 3.05
CA VAL A 198 64.60 14.88 3.90
C VAL A 198 64.75 13.40 3.58
N THR A 199 65.15 12.62 4.57
CA THR A 199 65.26 11.16 4.49
C THR A 199 64.27 10.54 5.46
N VAL A 200 63.53 9.54 5.00
CA VAL A 200 62.54 8.80 5.79
C VAL A 200 63.05 7.40 6.07
N LEU A 201 62.71 6.85 7.23
CA LEU A 201 63.06 5.48 7.62
C LEU A 201 61.95 4.51 7.21
N GLU A 202 62.29 3.22 7.18
CA GLU A 202 61.32 2.17 6.94
C GLU A 202 60.26 2.16 8.05
N GLY A 203 59.00 2.39 7.70
CA GLY A 203 57.87 2.47 8.62
C GLY A 203 57.32 3.89 8.85
N ASP A 204 57.99 4.93 8.35
CA ASP A 204 57.51 6.30 8.51
C ASP A 204 56.28 6.59 7.61
N PRO A 205 55.21 7.19 8.17
CA PRO A 205 54.00 7.49 7.41
C PRO A 205 54.24 8.69 6.48
N LEU A 206 54.14 8.46 5.17
CA LEU A 206 54.34 9.51 4.15
C LEU A 206 53.07 10.29 3.82
N LEU A 207 51.93 9.59 3.86
CA LEU A 207 50.62 10.10 3.48
C LEU A 207 49.61 9.74 4.58
N ARG A 208 48.72 10.67 4.87
CA ARG A 208 47.55 10.45 5.73
C ARG A 208 46.28 10.55 4.88
N LYS A 209 45.39 9.57 5.03
CA LYS A 209 44.05 9.60 4.44
C LYS A 209 43.09 10.43 5.28
#